data_AF-A0A356TR73-F1
#
_entry.id   AF-A0A356TR73-F1
#
_cell.length_a   1.000
_cell.length_b   1.000
_cell.length_c   1.000
_cell.angle_alpha   90.00
_cell.angle_beta   90.00
_cell.angle_gamma   90.00
#
_symmetry.space_group_name_H-M   'P 1'
#
loop_
_entity.id
_entity.type
_entity.pdbx_description
1 polymer ?
#
loop_
_entity_poly.entity_id
_entity_poly.type
_entity_poly.pdbx_seq_one_letter_code
_entity_poly.pdbx_strand_id
1 'polypeptide(L)'
;MLCLACLGEVDGERATTGECPAGETCSAASPDGLTFVGRMFFDEPMLRLGPVLVGGTLDIGLRTREGAPLPDYVATSTGPALTVREGDSTFGPTTEEGDPLYPVEGYVTVRANRPGVSHVRIGDATSGELFDRLEIEAVELDSVAVVVAQEPEREALYAGCEEMIGVRLLADQSDVPLRGFDEGMTVSANGQPLVEEPLFWDCVVYDVGADESEVEVEVQVAGRTFRSTLPVVSLEAGASCPERAD
;
A
#
# COMPACT_ATOMS: atom_id res chain seq x y z
N MET A 1 5.79 7.48 -15.36
CA MET A 1 4.69 7.28 -14.41
C MET A 1 5.25 6.62 -13.16
N LEU A 2 5.08 7.28 -12.01
CA LEU A 2 5.54 6.78 -10.70
C LEU A 2 4.45 6.11 -9.87
N CYS A 3 3.18 6.15 -10.30
CA CYS A 3 2.08 5.45 -9.64
C CYS A 3 2.25 3.95 -9.82
N LEU A 4 2.88 3.29 -8.85
CA LEU A 4 3.20 1.87 -8.93
C LEU A 4 2.89 1.14 -7.61
N ALA A 5 2.20 1.79 -6.68
CA ALA A 5 1.65 1.17 -5.48
C ALA A 5 0.27 0.56 -5.77
N CYS A 6 0.26 -0.64 -6.33
CA CYS A 6 -0.95 -1.38 -6.66
C CYS A 6 -1.12 -2.59 -5.74
N LEU A 7 -2.34 -3.13 -5.68
CA LEU A 7 -2.55 -4.44 -5.07
C LEU A 7 -1.91 -5.52 -5.96
N GLY A 8 -1.18 -6.42 -5.33
CA GLY A 8 -0.66 -7.62 -5.98
C GLY A 8 -0.49 -8.76 -5.00
N GLU A 9 0.10 -9.85 -5.48
CA GLU A 9 0.08 -11.15 -4.82
C GLU A 9 1.49 -11.61 -4.52
N VAL A 10 1.70 -12.10 -3.30
CA VAL A 10 2.94 -12.74 -2.87
C VAL A 10 2.62 -14.02 -2.12
N ASP A 11 3.37 -15.08 -2.41
CA ASP A 11 3.20 -16.34 -1.70
C ASP A 11 3.84 -16.28 -0.31
N GLY A 12 3.20 -16.91 0.67
CA GLY A 12 3.80 -17.12 1.98
C GLY A 12 5.04 -18.02 1.92
N GLU A 13 5.75 -18.12 3.04
CA GLU A 13 6.97 -18.93 3.13
C GLU A 13 6.71 -20.39 2.78
N ARG A 14 5.60 -20.97 3.28
CA ARG A 14 5.23 -22.36 2.97
C ARG A 14 4.78 -22.50 1.51
N ALA A 15 3.97 -21.58 0.99
CA ALA A 15 3.54 -21.60 -0.40
C ALA A 15 4.72 -21.47 -1.40
N THR A 16 5.75 -20.70 -1.02
CA THR A 16 6.96 -20.49 -1.81
C THR A 16 7.89 -21.70 -1.78
N THR A 17 8.14 -22.26 -0.60
CA THR A 17 9.16 -23.30 -0.39
C THR A 17 8.63 -24.72 -0.51
N GLY A 18 7.32 -24.91 -0.26
CA GLY A 18 6.69 -26.22 -0.08
C GLY A 18 7.02 -26.89 1.26
N GLU A 19 7.80 -26.25 2.12
CA GLU A 19 8.24 -26.78 3.41
C GLU A 19 7.56 -26.05 4.57
N CYS A 20 7.41 -26.76 5.69
CA CYS A 20 6.95 -26.10 6.91
C CYS A 20 8.06 -25.18 7.46
N PRO A 21 7.79 -23.89 7.68
CA PRO A 21 8.78 -22.96 8.21
C PRO A 21 9.46 -23.45 9.49
N ALA A 22 10.74 -23.15 9.63
CA ALA A 22 11.52 -23.62 10.77
C ALA A 22 10.91 -23.15 12.10
N GLY A 23 10.78 -24.09 13.05
CA GLY A 23 10.22 -23.83 14.38
C GLY A 23 8.69 -23.87 14.45
N GLU A 24 8.01 -24.16 13.35
CA GLU A 24 6.55 -24.25 13.27
C GLU A 24 6.09 -25.70 13.08
N THR A 25 4.86 -25.98 13.49
CA THR A 25 4.11 -27.18 13.08
C THR A 25 3.04 -26.71 12.12
N CYS A 26 3.00 -27.27 10.91
CA CYS A 26 2.11 -26.82 9.86
C CYS A 26 0.84 -27.67 9.77
N SER A 27 -0.29 -27.01 9.57
CA SER A 27 -1.59 -27.69 9.45
C SER A 27 -1.69 -28.44 8.13
N ALA A 28 -2.39 -29.57 8.17
CA ALA A 28 -2.77 -30.33 6.98
C ALA A 28 -3.94 -29.67 6.22
N ALA A 29 -4.60 -28.66 6.78
CA ALA A 29 -5.74 -27.98 6.15
C ALA A 29 -5.34 -27.05 4.98
N SER A 30 -4.09 -26.60 4.97
CA SER A 30 -3.52 -25.73 3.91
C SER A 30 -2.16 -26.28 3.47
N PRO A 31 -2.11 -27.48 2.85
CA PRO A 31 -0.87 -28.17 2.51
C PRO A 31 0.07 -27.32 1.64
N ASP A 32 -0.52 -26.52 0.75
CA ASP A 32 0.19 -25.70 -0.24
C ASP A 32 0.45 -24.25 0.21
N GLY A 33 0.20 -23.93 1.49
CA GLY A 33 0.35 -22.59 2.04
C GLY A 33 -0.76 -21.61 1.62
N LEU A 34 -0.47 -20.32 1.74
CA LEU A 34 -1.38 -19.22 1.40
C LEU A 34 -0.71 -18.23 0.44
N THR A 35 -1.53 -17.59 -0.39
CA THR A 35 -1.17 -16.40 -1.14
C THR A 35 -1.70 -15.18 -0.41
N PHE A 36 -0.86 -14.16 -0.25
CA PHE A 36 -1.16 -12.91 0.41
C PHE A 36 -1.36 -11.82 -0.62
N VAL A 37 -2.46 -11.08 -0.50
CA VAL A 37 -2.81 -9.98 -1.40
C VAL A 37 -2.62 -8.67 -0.65
N GLY A 38 -1.84 -7.75 -1.19
CA GLY A 38 -1.62 -6.47 -0.52
C GLY A 38 -0.91 -5.48 -1.42
N ARG A 39 -0.70 -4.29 -0.89
CA ARG A 39 -0.08 -3.20 -1.64
C ARG A 39 1.41 -3.48 -1.82
N MET A 40 1.89 -3.33 -3.05
CA MET A 40 3.27 -3.56 -3.42
C MET A 40 3.75 -2.49 -4.39
N PHE A 41 5.07 -2.28 -4.43
CA PHE A 41 5.70 -1.33 -5.32
C PHE A 41 6.31 -2.05 -6.54
N PHE A 42 5.68 -1.94 -7.71
CA PHE A 42 6.06 -2.70 -8.90
C PHE A 42 7.37 -2.27 -9.58
N ASP A 43 7.94 -1.13 -9.18
CA ASP A 43 9.28 -0.66 -9.55
C ASP A 43 10.39 -1.13 -8.60
N GLU A 44 10.06 -1.85 -7.53
CA GLU A 44 11.08 -2.51 -6.69
C GLU A 44 11.51 -3.85 -7.31
N PRO A 45 12.82 -4.21 -7.21
CA PRO A 45 13.34 -5.45 -7.81
C PRO A 45 12.88 -6.72 -7.08
N MET A 46 12.23 -6.59 -5.91
CA MET A 46 11.79 -7.69 -5.07
C MET A 46 10.27 -7.80 -5.08
N LEU A 47 9.76 -8.99 -5.38
CA LEU A 47 8.33 -9.29 -5.29
C LEU A 47 7.96 -9.50 -3.81
N ARG A 48 7.56 -8.43 -3.14
CA ARG A 48 7.13 -8.41 -1.74
C ARG A 48 6.01 -7.39 -1.54
N LEU A 49 5.22 -7.53 -0.47
CA LEU A 49 4.35 -6.43 -0.03
C LEU A 49 5.21 -5.25 0.44
N GLY A 50 4.67 -4.04 0.29
CA GLY A 50 5.34 -2.81 0.67
C GLY A 50 5.65 -2.77 2.18
N PRO A 51 6.81 -2.21 2.58
CA PRO A 51 7.08 -1.94 3.99
C PRO A 51 6.01 -1.05 4.60
N VAL A 52 5.56 -1.35 5.81
CA VAL A 52 4.57 -0.52 6.53
C VAL A 52 5.27 0.53 7.39
N LEU A 53 4.79 1.78 7.35
CA LEU A 53 5.32 2.86 8.17
C LEU A 53 4.99 2.63 9.65
N VAL A 54 5.96 2.85 10.54
CA VAL A 54 5.71 2.89 11.98
C VAL A 54 4.62 3.91 12.31
N GLY A 55 3.57 3.44 12.99
CA GLY A 55 2.37 4.22 13.30
C GLY A 55 1.23 4.03 12.30
N GLY A 56 1.54 3.62 11.06
CA GLY A 56 0.59 3.33 9.99
C GLY A 56 0.12 1.87 9.96
N THR A 57 -0.68 1.57 8.94
CA THR A 57 -1.30 0.26 8.74
C THR A 57 -1.10 -0.30 7.33
N LEU A 58 -1.26 -1.61 7.19
CA LEU A 58 -1.30 -2.32 5.91
C LEU A 58 -2.37 -3.40 5.99
N ASP A 59 -3.29 -3.40 5.05
CA ASP A 59 -4.26 -4.48 4.92
C ASP A 59 -3.69 -5.59 4.01
N ILE A 60 -3.88 -6.84 4.44
CA ILE A 60 -3.36 -8.03 3.75
C ILE A 60 -4.48 -9.05 3.61
N GLY A 61 -4.95 -9.23 2.39
CA GLY A 61 -5.87 -10.28 1.99
C GLY A 61 -5.21 -11.65 1.98
N LEU A 62 -6.00 -12.68 2.23
CA LEU A 62 -5.58 -14.07 2.34
C LEU A 62 -6.31 -14.90 1.28
N ARG A 63 -5.55 -15.67 0.51
CA ARG A 63 -6.07 -16.64 -0.45
C ARG A 63 -5.49 -18.02 -0.28
N THR A 64 -6.32 -19.03 -0.55
CA THR A 64 -5.84 -20.40 -0.73
C THR A 64 -5.47 -20.63 -2.20
N ARG A 65 -4.54 -21.56 -2.45
CA ARG A 65 -3.90 -21.76 -3.77
C ARG A 65 -4.84 -22.22 -4.91
N GLU A 66 -6.12 -22.45 -4.65
CA GLU A 66 -7.11 -22.86 -5.65
C GLU A 66 -8.47 -22.15 -5.47
N GLY A 67 -8.53 -21.08 -4.68
CA GLY A 67 -9.79 -20.39 -4.34
C GLY A 67 -10.73 -21.25 -3.47
N ALA A 68 -10.17 -22.23 -2.76
CA ALA A 68 -10.90 -22.99 -1.76
C ALA A 68 -11.21 -22.09 -0.54
N PRO A 69 -12.33 -22.33 0.18
CA PRO A 69 -12.63 -21.57 1.38
C PRO A 69 -11.47 -21.63 2.39
N LEU A 70 -11.06 -20.48 2.90
CA LEU A 70 -10.07 -20.41 3.97
C LEU A 70 -10.68 -21.03 5.25
N PRO A 71 -10.05 -22.05 5.85
CA PRO A 71 -10.50 -22.57 7.14
C PRO A 71 -10.45 -21.50 8.23
N ASP A 72 -11.20 -21.71 9.32
CA ASP A 72 -11.14 -20.83 10.49
C ASP A 72 -9.70 -20.63 10.94
N TYR A 73 -9.28 -19.37 11.02
CA TYR A 73 -7.90 -18.99 11.27
C TYR A 73 -7.78 -18.02 12.44
N VAL A 74 -6.55 -17.90 12.93
CA VAL A 74 -6.14 -16.84 13.86
C VAL A 74 -4.90 -16.15 13.29
N ALA A 75 -4.91 -14.83 13.32
CA ALA A 75 -3.79 -14.02 12.85
C ALA A 75 -2.94 -13.49 14.02
N THR A 76 -1.62 -13.68 13.96
CA THR A 76 -0.67 -13.24 14.99
C THR A 76 0.59 -12.65 14.35
N SER A 77 1.48 -12.07 15.16
CA SER A 77 2.82 -11.65 14.71
C SER A 77 3.93 -12.35 15.49
N THR A 78 5.05 -12.59 14.83
CA THR A 78 6.27 -13.16 15.43
C THR A 78 7.27 -12.08 15.82
N GLY A 79 6.86 -11.14 16.68
CA GLY A 79 7.77 -10.11 17.17
C GLY A 79 7.06 -8.83 17.62
N PRO A 80 7.80 -7.88 18.21
CA PRO A 80 7.23 -6.64 18.72
C PRO A 80 7.07 -5.56 17.64
N ALA A 81 7.57 -5.77 16.42
CA ALA A 81 7.51 -4.75 15.37
C ALA A 81 6.08 -4.50 14.88
N LEU A 82 5.24 -5.53 14.91
CA LEU A 82 3.91 -5.50 14.35
C LEU A 82 2.86 -5.90 15.38
N THR A 83 1.64 -5.43 15.18
CA THR A 83 0.42 -6.00 15.74
C THR A 83 -0.49 -6.37 14.59
N VAL A 84 -1.19 -7.49 14.72
CA VAL A 84 -2.06 -8.02 13.67
C VAL A 84 -3.46 -8.19 14.26
N ARG A 85 -4.47 -7.84 13.47
CA ARG A 85 -5.88 -8.09 13.78
C ARG A 85 -6.55 -8.65 12.55
N GLU A 86 -7.53 -9.52 12.76
CA GLU A 86 -8.44 -9.92 11.70
C GLU A 86 -9.27 -8.72 11.26
N GLY A 87 -9.46 -8.63 9.94
CA GLY A 87 -10.30 -7.64 9.34
C GLY A 87 -11.79 -7.97 9.51
N ASP A 88 -12.62 -6.96 9.68
CA ASP A 88 -14.06 -7.07 9.93
C ASP A 88 -14.93 -6.38 8.87
N SER A 89 -14.31 -5.90 7.79
CA SER A 89 -14.95 -5.17 6.70
C SER A 89 -14.60 -5.76 5.31
N THR A 90 -14.72 -4.96 4.26
CA THR A 90 -14.36 -5.37 2.89
C THR A 90 -12.89 -5.04 2.64
N PHE A 91 -12.13 -6.02 2.16
CA PHE A 91 -10.74 -5.82 1.76
C PHE A 91 -10.64 -4.99 0.47
N GLY A 92 -9.83 -3.94 0.52
CA GLY A 92 -9.41 -3.17 -0.64
C GLY A 92 -10.53 -2.36 -1.32
N PRO A 93 -10.24 -1.77 -2.49
CA PRO A 93 -11.18 -0.97 -3.24
C PRO A 93 -12.33 -1.82 -3.83
N THR A 94 -13.49 -1.19 -3.98
CA THR A 94 -14.70 -1.80 -4.57
C THR A 94 -15.11 -1.11 -5.85
N THR A 95 -15.90 -1.79 -6.69
CA THR A 95 -16.64 -1.16 -7.81
C THR A 95 -17.68 -0.16 -7.29
N GLU A 96 -18.31 0.59 -8.19
CA GLU A 96 -19.47 1.43 -7.85
C GLU A 96 -20.64 0.63 -7.27
N GLU A 97 -20.79 -0.64 -7.67
CA GLU A 97 -21.79 -1.56 -7.10
C GLU A 97 -21.39 -2.11 -5.72
N GLY A 98 -20.18 -1.81 -5.24
CA GLY A 98 -19.66 -2.29 -3.96
C GLY A 98 -18.99 -3.67 -4.02
N ASP A 99 -18.77 -4.22 -5.22
CA ASP A 99 -18.10 -5.51 -5.38
C ASP A 99 -16.58 -5.35 -5.16
N PRO A 100 -15.91 -6.24 -4.40
CA PRO A 100 -14.46 -6.16 -4.19
C PRO A 100 -13.70 -6.31 -5.52
N LEU A 101 -12.78 -5.39 -5.81
CA LEU A 101 -11.91 -5.49 -6.99
C LEU A 101 -10.91 -6.65 -6.87
N TYR A 102 -10.57 -7.03 -5.64
CA TYR A 102 -9.64 -8.11 -5.32
C TYR A 102 -10.30 -9.07 -4.32
N PRO A 103 -11.09 -10.05 -4.78
CA PRO A 103 -11.80 -10.95 -3.89
C PRO A 103 -10.82 -11.80 -3.09
N VAL A 104 -11.00 -11.90 -1.77
CA VAL A 104 -10.15 -12.71 -0.87
C VAL A 104 -11.04 -13.45 0.13
N GLU A 105 -10.57 -14.58 0.66
CA GLU A 105 -11.32 -15.42 1.58
C GLU A 105 -11.26 -14.90 3.03
N GLY A 106 -10.31 -14.04 3.33
CA GLY A 106 -10.16 -13.33 4.59
C GLY A 106 -9.12 -12.23 4.45
N TYR A 107 -8.97 -11.36 5.44
CA TYR A 107 -7.88 -10.39 5.47
C TYR A 107 -7.51 -10.02 6.90
N VAL A 108 -6.32 -9.47 7.04
CA VAL A 108 -5.80 -8.97 8.32
C VAL A 108 -5.31 -7.54 8.14
N THR A 109 -5.48 -6.74 9.19
CA THR A 109 -4.86 -5.42 9.28
C THR A 109 -3.61 -5.52 10.15
N VAL A 110 -2.48 -5.14 9.58
CA VAL A 110 -1.20 -5.04 10.26
C VAL A 110 -0.98 -3.60 10.67
N ARG A 111 -0.52 -3.37 11.89
CA ARG A 111 -0.05 -2.07 12.37
C ARG A 111 1.41 -2.16 12.78
N ALA A 112 2.24 -1.27 12.27
CA ALA A 112 3.63 -1.17 12.68
C ALA A 112 3.78 -0.33 13.96
N ASN A 113 4.51 -0.88 14.92
CA ASN A 113 4.73 -0.29 16.24
C ASN A 113 6.15 0.27 16.40
N ARG A 114 7.12 -0.34 15.73
CA ARG A 114 8.53 0.03 15.77
C ARG A 114 9.25 -0.54 14.56
N PRO A 115 10.42 0.00 14.21
CA PRO A 115 11.19 -0.50 13.08
C PRO A 115 11.62 -1.96 13.27
N GLY A 116 11.74 -2.65 12.13
CA GLY A 116 12.28 -3.99 12.04
C GLY A 116 11.34 -4.94 11.30
N VAL A 117 11.77 -6.19 11.23
CA VAL A 117 11.09 -7.24 10.48
C VAL A 117 10.33 -8.15 11.44
N SER A 118 9.12 -8.55 11.07
CA SER A 118 8.33 -9.56 11.78
C SER A 118 7.46 -10.32 10.80
N HIS A 119 7.05 -11.55 11.14
CA HIS A 119 6.12 -12.28 10.29
C HIS A 119 4.69 -12.08 10.78
N VAL A 120 3.79 -11.87 9.83
CA VAL A 120 2.34 -12.11 9.98
C VAL A 120 2.12 -13.61 9.88
N ARG A 121 1.62 -14.22 10.94
CA ARG A 121 1.43 -15.67 11.06
C ARG A 121 -0.06 -15.99 11.04
N ILE A 122 -0.49 -16.78 10.05
CA ILE A 122 -1.86 -17.27 9.93
C ILE A 122 -1.88 -18.72 10.37
N GLY A 123 -2.58 -19.02 11.46
CA GLY A 123 -2.68 -20.36 12.02
C GLY A 123 -4.10 -20.88 12.06
N ASP A 124 -4.24 -22.20 12.17
CA ASP A 124 -5.48 -22.89 12.46
C ASP A 124 -6.06 -22.41 13.80
N ALA A 125 -7.30 -21.94 13.80
CA ALA A 125 -7.93 -21.42 15.02
C ALA A 125 -8.11 -22.47 16.13
N THR A 126 -8.14 -23.76 15.77
CA THR A 126 -8.34 -24.87 16.70
C THR A 126 -7.03 -25.45 17.21
N SER A 127 -6.11 -25.79 16.30
CA SER A 127 -4.85 -26.46 16.67
C SER A 127 -3.71 -25.47 16.95
N GLY A 128 -3.79 -24.24 16.43
CA GLY A 128 -2.71 -23.27 16.43
C GLY A 128 -1.59 -23.58 15.41
N GLU A 129 -1.69 -24.68 14.67
CA GLU A 129 -0.73 -25.06 13.64
C GLU A 129 -0.73 -24.05 12.49
N LEU A 130 0.43 -23.82 11.89
CA LEU A 130 0.61 -22.80 10.87
C LEU A 130 -0.11 -23.18 9.56
N PHE A 131 -0.88 -22.24 9.01
CA PHE A 131 -1.27 -22.30 7.61
C PHE A 131 -0.12 -21.79 6.74
N ASP A 132 0.23 -20.51 6.94
CA ASP A 132 1.40 -19.89 6.34
C ASP A 132 1.81 -18.64 7.13
N ARG A 133 2.97 -18.06 6.81
CA ARG A 133 3.41 -16.77 7.32
C ARG A 133 4.04 -15.92 6.23
N LEU A 134 3.92 -14.61 6.37
CA LEU A 134 4.51 -13.62 5.48
C LEU A 134 5.39 -12.67 6.28
N GLU A 135 6.62 -12.48 5.81
CA GLU A 135 7.53 -11.47 6.36
C GLU A 135 7.06 -10.06 5.97
N ILE A 136 6.96 -9.16 6.95
CA ILE A 136 6.62 -7.76 6.75
C ILE A 136 7.67 -6.89 7.44
N GLU A 137 8.14 -5.89 6.70
CA GLU A 137 9.09 -4.90 7.18
C GLU A 137 8.36 -3.66 7.71
N ALA A 138 8.73 -3.21 8.90
CA ALA A 138 8.28 -1.94 9.46
C ALA A 138 9.40 -0.90 9.39
N VAL A 139 9.11 0.26 8.81
CA VAL A 139 10.10 1.32 8.52
C VAL A 139 9.71 2.67 9.11
N GLU A 140 10.68 3.54 9.41
CA GLU A 140 10.39 4.90 9.87
C GLU A 140 10.22 5.84 8.68
N LEU A 141 9.22 6.71 8.75
CA LEU A 141 9.04 7.77 7.77
C LEU A 141 10.10 8.86 7.99
N ASP A 142 10.96 9.04 7.00
CA ASP A 142 11.91 10.13 6.94
C ASP A 142 11.28 11.38 6.30
N SER A 143 10.85 11.25 5.05
CA SER A 143 10.35 12.37 4.24
C SER A 143 9.19 11.98 3.33
N VAL A 144 8.42 12.98 2.90
CA VAL A 144 7.34 12.83 1.94
C VAL A 144 7.67 13.68 0.72
N ALA A 145 7.67 13.07 -0.46
CA ALA A 145 7.83 13.78 -1.72
C ALA A 145 6.48 13.82 -2.45
N VAL A 146 6.06 15.01 -2.83
CA VAL A 146 4.88 15.27 -3.65
C VAL A 146 5.37 15.68 -5.04
N VAL A 147 4.97 14.94 -6.07
CA VAL A 147 5.49 15.09 -7.43
C VAL A 147 4.37 15.04 -8.46
N VAL A 148 4.65 15.51 -9.67
CA VAL A 148 3.81 15.22 -10.83
C VAL A 148 4.00 13.74 -11.19
N ALA A 149 2.94 12.94 -11.12
CA ALA A 149 3.04 11.48 -11.20
C ALA A 149 3.56 10.96 -12.55
N GLN A 150 3.13 11.61 -13.64
CA GLN A 150 3.46 11.20 -15.01
C GLN A 150 4.89 11.59 -15.39
N GLU A 151 5.31 12.78 -14.95
CA GLU A 151 6.59 13.42 -15.23
C GLU A 151 7.23 13.89 -13.92
N PRO A 152 7.90 13.02 -13.16
CA PRO A 152 8.38 13.33 -11.80
C PRO A 152 9.41 14.45 -11.72
N GLU A 153 10.11 14.68 -12.84
CA GLU A 153 11.08 15.78 -13.01
C GLU A 153 10.39 17.13 -13.26
N ARG A 154 9.08 17.12 -13.57
CA ARG A 154 8.30 18.34 -13.78
C ARG A 154 7.95 18.94 -12.42
N GLU A 155 8.48 20.12 -12.18
CA GLU A 155 8.36 20.84 -10.90
C GLU A 155 7.07 21.65 -10.75
N ALA A 156 6.20 21.69 -11.76
CA ALA A 156 4.99 22.53 -11.75
C ALA A 156 3.79 21.84 -12.42
N LEU A 157 2.59 22.13 -11.93
CA LEU A 157 1.32 21.72 -12.51
C LEU A 157 0.89 22.68 -13.63
N TYR A 158 0.07 22.21 -14.58
CA TYR A 158 -0.47 23.06 -15.64
C TYR A 158 -1.83 23.64 -15.25
N ALA A 159 -1.96 24.96 -15.38
CA ALA A 159 -3.20 25.69 -15.13
C ALA A 159 -4.32 25.22 -16.07
N GLY A 160 -5.51 24.96 -15.53
CA GLY A 160 -6.68 24.54 -16.30
C GLY A 160 -6.65 23.09 -16.77
N CYS A 161 -5.75 22.27 -16.20
CA CYS A 161 -5.64 20.85 -16.49
C CYS A 161 -6.03 19.98 -15.30
N GLU A 162 -6.58 18.80 -15.58
CA GLU A 162 -6.61 17.70 -14.63
C GLU A 162 -5.20 17.12 -14.55
N GLU A 163 -4.63 17.06 -13.34
CA GLU A 163 -3.27 16.60 -13.10
C GLU A 163 -3.27 15.46 -12.08
N MET A 164 -2.35 14.52 -12.25
CA MET A 164 -2.14 13.43 -11.31
C MET A 164 -0.92 13.72 -10.43
N ILE A 165 -1.15 13.77 -9.12
CA ILE A 165 -0.14 14.05 -8.10
C ILE A 165 0.26 12.72 -7.46
N GLY A 166 1.55 12.42 -7.48
CA GLY A 166 2.13 11.26 -6.81
C GLY A 166 2.66 11.62 -5.43
N VAL A 167 2.40 10.76 -4.45
CA VAL A 167 2.85 10.89 -3.06
C VAL A 167 3.80 9.74 -2.73
N ARG A 168 5.07 10.07 -2.46
CA ARG A 168 6.08 9.08 -2.08
C ARG A 168 6.44 9.24 -0.61
N LEU A 169 6.17 8.19 0.16
CA LEU A 169 6.57 8.09 1.55
C LEU A 169 7.96 7.46 1.60
N LEU A 170 8.98 8.26 1.90
CA LEU A 170 10.38 7.83 1.85
C LEU A 170 10.87 7.50 3.27
N ALA A 171 11.48 6.32 3.40
CA ALA A 171 12.07 5.82 4.63
C ALA A 171 13.59 5.76 4.52
N ASP A 172 14.29 6.28 5.53
CA ASP A 172 15.74 6.26 5.63
C ASP A 172 16.19 5.05 6.48
N GLN A 173 16.45 3.92 5.81
CA GLN A 173 17.00 2.72 6.46
C GLN A 173 18.18 2.10 5.70
N SER A 174 18.58 2.67 4.55
CA SER A 174 19.73 2.19 3.77
C SER A 174 20.25 3.28 2.83
N ASP A 175 21.38 3.03 2.15
CA ASP A 175 21.95 3.92 1.12
C ASP A 175 20.99 4.15 -0.07
N VAL A 176 19.90 3.38 -0.18
CA VAL A 176 18.81 3.57 -1.13
C VAL A 176 17.52 3.90 -0.35
N PRO A 177 16.86 5.04 -0.61
CA PRO A 177 15.61 5.37 0.05
C PRO A 177 14.56 4.30 -0.28
N LEU A 178 14.02 3.66 0.75
CA LEU A 178 12.91 2.72 0.65
C LEU A 178 11.60 3.49 0.63
N ARG A 179 10.56 2.93 0.03
CA ARG A 179 9.20 3.45 0.22
C ARG A 179 8.48 2.73 1.34
N GLY A 180 7.76 3.51 2.13
CA GLY A 180 6.83 3.01 3.12
C GLY A 180 5.38 3.10 2.63
N PHE A 181 4.52 2.39 3.34
CA PHE A 181 3.09 2.31 3.07
C PHE A 181 2.29 2.62 4.35
N ASP A 182 1.13 3.27 4.19
CA ASP A 182 0.15 3.48 5.26
C ASP A 182 -1.27 3.53 4.68
N GLU A 183 -2.07 2.48 4.87
CA GLU A 183 -3.45 2.41 4.34
C GLU A 183 -4.32 3.58 4.85
N GLY A 184 -3.96 4.19 5.99
CA GLY A 184 -4.64 5.35 6.55
C GLY A 184 -4.14 6.70 6.02
N MET A 185 -3.27 6.73 5.00
CA MET A 185 -2.81 7.97 4.38
C MET A 185 -4.00 8.76 3.83
N THR A 186 -3.98 10.08 4.00
CA THR A 186 -4.94 10.96 3.34
C THR A 186 -4.20 12.11 2.68
N VAL A 187 -4.75 12.59 1.56
CA VAL A 187 -4.19 13.69 0.79
C VAL A 187 -5.27 14.73 0.57
N SER A 188 -4.90 16.01 0.68
CA SER A 188 -5.77 17.13 0.35
C SER A 188 -4.99 18.19 -0.41
N ALA A 189 -5.67 18.94 -1.28
CA ALA A 189 -5.11 20.09 -1.97
C ALA A 189 -5.94 21.33 -1.66
N ASN A 190 -5.28 22.43 -1.28
CA ASN A 190 -5.91 23.70 -0.92
C ASN A 190 -7.04 23.54 0.13
N GLY A 191 -6.83 22.61 1.07
CA GLY A 191 -7.79 22.28 2.13
C GLY A 191 -8.98 21.41 1.69
N GLN A 192 -9.02 20.93 0.45
CA GLN A 192 -10.03 20.00 -0.04
C GLN A 192 -9.47 18.57 -0.11
N PRO A 193 -10.13 17.56 0.49
CA PRO A 193 -9.72 16.17 0.36
C PRO A 193 -9.70 15.74 -1.11
N LEU A 194 -8.64 15.02 -1.51
CA LEU A 194 -8.55 14.40 -2.81
C LEU A 194 -8.98 12.94 -2.73
N VAL A 195 -9.53 12.44 -3.83
CA VAL A 195 -9.90 11.04 -3.95
C VAL A 195 -8.71 10.29 -4.54
N GLU A 196 -8.36 9.17 -3.90
CA GLU A 196 -7.35 8.25 -4.41
C GLU A 196 -7.77 7.65 -5.74
N GLU A 197 -6.79 7.40 -6.59
CA GLU A 197 -7.02 6.61 -7.78
C GLU A 197 -7.24 5.14 -7.40
N PRO A 198 -8.38 4.50 -7.76
CA PRO A 198 -8.73 3.17 -7.24
C PRO A 198 -7.65 2.11 -7.44
N LEU A 199 -6.88 2.21 -8.52
CA LEU A 199 -5.81 1.28 -8.87
C LEU A 199 -4.46 1.68 -8.26
N PHE A 200 -4.25 2.95 -7.94
CA PHE A 200 -2.96 3.52 -7.53
C PHE A 200 -3.09 4.23 -6.19
N TRP A 201 -2.68 3.56 -5.12
CA TRP A 201 -2.80 4.12 -3.77
C TRP A 201 -1.91 5.36 -3.55
N ASP A 202 -0.77 5.44 -4.23
CA ASP A 202 0.18 6.55 -4.10
C ASP A 202 -0.13 7.74 -5.03
N CYS A 203 -1.29 7.76 -5.67
CA CYS A 203 -1.67 8.81 -6.61
C CYS A 203 -3.09 9.34 -6.39
N VAL A 204 -3.22 10.65 -6.57
CA VAL A 204 -4.49 11.38 -6.47
C VAL A 204 -4.65 12.30 -7.67
N VAL A 205 -5.90 12.58 -8.03
CA VAL A 205 -6.22 13.50 -9.13
C VAL A 205 -6.68 14.85 -8.59
N TYR A 206 -6.25 15.91 -9.27
CA TYR A 206 -6.58 17.28 -8.94
C TYR A 206 -6.88 18.10 -10.20
N ASP A 207 -8.04 18.77 -10.20
CA ASP A 207 -8.42 19.73 -11.23
C ASP A 207 -7.79 21.10 -10.92
N VAL A 208 -6.72 21.46 -11.64
CA VAL A 208 -6.02 22.74 -11.42
C VAL A 208 -6.84 23.88 -12.00
N GLY A 209 -7.23 24.85 -11.17
CA GLY A 209 -7.91 26.07 -11.63
C GLY A 209 -7.07 26.86 -12.64
N ALA A 210 -7.73 27.45 -13.65
CA ALA A 210 -7.05 28.22 -14.70
C ALA A 210 -6.33 29.49 -14.18
N ASP A 211 -6.77 30.01 -13.04
CA ASP A 211 -6.21 31.19 -12.37
C ASP A 211 -5.36 30.82 -11.14
N GLU A 212 -5.15 29.52 -10.85
CA GLU A 212 -4.29 29.08 -9.76
C GLU A 212 -2.82 29.36 -10.09
N SER A 213 -2.06 29.75 -9.06
CA SER A 213 -0.61 30.02 -9.17
C SER A 213 0.24 29.04 -8.37
N GLU A 214 -0.37 28.39 -7.38
CA GLU A 214 0.23 27.35 -6.56
C GLU A 214 -0.87 26.44 -5.99
N VAL A 215 -0.51 25.20 -5.69
CA VAL A 215 -1.35 24.22 -5.02
C VAL A 215 -0.64 23.77 -3.74
N GLU A 216 -1.25 24.02 -2.58
CA GLU A 216 -0.78 23.47 -1.31
C GLU A 216 -1.33 22.05 -1.14
N VAL A 217 -0.45 21.05 -1.15
CA VAL A 217 -0.77 19.65 -0.91
C VAL A 217 -0.43 19.31 0.53
N GLU A 218 -1.44 18.88 1.30
CA GLU A 218 -1.28 18.34 2.64
C GLU A 218 -1.43 16.82 2.62
N VAL A 219 -0.44 16.11 3.15
CA VAL A 219 -0.43 14.65 3.33
C VAL A 219 -0.44 14.34 4.83
N GLN A 220 -1.45 13.60 5.28
CA GLN A 220 -1.49 13.05 6.64
C GLN A 220 -1.18 11.56 6.59
N VAL A 221 -0.18 11.15 7.37
CA VAL A 221 0.39 9.81 7.30
C VAL A 221 1.07 9.45 8.62
N ALA A 222 0.87 8.23 9.11
CA ALA A 222 1.43 7.73 10.37
C ALA A 222 1.24 8.69 11.56
N GLY A 223 0.12 9.41 11.59
CA GLY A 223 -0.19 10.42 12.62
C GLY A 223 0.60 11.74 12.52
N ARG A 224 1.27 11.98 11.40
CA ARG A 224 2.02 13.21 11.09
C ARG A 224 1.39 13.93 9.90
N THR A 225 1.63 15.23 9.78
CA THR A 225 1.15 16.07 8.67
C THR A 225 2.33 16.70 7.96
N PHE A 226 2.34 16.60 6.63
CA PHE A 226 3.34 17.19 5.75
C PHE A 226 2.64 18.12 4.77
N ARG A 227 3.29 19.23 4.42
CA ARG A 227 2.79 20.17 3.42
C ARG A 227 3.85 20.41 2.37
N SER A 228 3.44 20.38 1.11
CA SER A 228 4.25 20.73 -0.05
C SER A 228 3.48 21.72 -0.92
N THR A 229 4.19 22.60 -1.59
CA THR A 229 3.59 23.56 -2.52
C THR A 229 4.08 23.25 -3.92
N LEU A 230 3.16 22.96 -4.83
CA LEU A 230 3.44 22.79 -6.25
C LEU A 230 3.12 24.10 -6.99
N PRO A 231 4.09 24.73 -7.66
CA PRO A 231 3.84 25.84 -8.56
C PRO A 231 2.85 25.46 -9.67
N VAL A 232 2.08 26.43 -10.15
CA VAL A 232 1.20 26.29 -11.31
C VAL A 232 1.68 27.21 -12.42
N VAL A 233 1.79 26.68 -13.64
CA VAL A 233 2.22 27.41 -14.83
C VAL A 233 1.21 27.26 -15.96
N SER A 234 1.11 28.28 -16.83
CA SER A 234 0.27 28.19 -18.01
C SER A 234 0.88 27.22 -19.03
N LEU A 235 0.02 26.50 -19.75
CA LEU A 235 0.44 25.75 -20.94
C LEU A 235 1.02 26.69 -22.00
N GLU A 236 2.06 26.22 -22.70
CA GLU A 236 2.56 26.90 -23.87
C GLU A 236 1.50 26.97 -24.98
N ALA A 237 1.57 27.99 -25.83
CA ALA A 237 0.60 28.17 -26.90
C ALA A 237 0.62 26.97 -27.87
N GLY A 238 -0.51 26.26 -27.95
CA GLY A 238 -0.67 25.08 -28.79
C GLY A 238 -0.34 23.75 -28.09
N ALA A 239 0.07 23.77 -26.82
CA ALA A 239 0.18 22.58 -26.00
C ALA A 239 -1.22 22.14 -25.51
N SER A 240 -1.38 20.84 -25.31
CA SER A 240 -2.55 20.24 -24.66
C SER A 240 -2.21 19.88 -23.23
N CYS A 241 -3.24 19.78 -22.37
CA CYS A 241 -3.08 19.14 -21.08
C CYS A 241 -2.51 17.72 -21.25
N PRO A 242 -1.71 17.25 -20.29
CA PRO A 242 -1.21 15.89 -20.33
C PRO A 242 -2.39 14.91 -20.32
N GLU A 243 -2.31 13.87 -21.16
CA GLU A 243 -3.29 12.79 -21.12
C GLU A 243 -3.11 11.99 -19.84
N ARG A 244 -4.22 11.59 -19.23
CA ARG A 244 -4.20 10.66 -18.10
C ARG A 244 -3.60 9.33 -18.57
N ALA A 245 -2.67 8.79 -17.79
CA ALA A 245 -2.15 7.46 -18.03
C ALA A 245 -3.15 6.50 -17.39
N ASP A 246 -3.80 5.68 -18.22
CA ASP A 246 -4.69 4.60 -17.79
C ASP A 246 -3.93 3.48 -17.07
#